data_AF-A0A1M5HG45-F1
#
_entry.id   AF-A0A1M5HG45-F1
#
_cell.length_a   1.000
_cell.length_b   1.000
_cell.length_c   1.000
_cell.angle_alpha   90.00
_cell.angle_beta   90.00
_cell.angle_gamma   90.00
#
_symmetry.space_group_name_H-M   'P 1'
#
loop_
_entity.id
_entity.type
_entity.pdbx_description
1 polymer ?
#
loop_
_entity_poly.entity_id
_entity_poly.type
_entity_poly.pdbx_seq_one_letter_code
_entity_poly.pdbx_strand_id
1 'polypeptide(L)' 'MNDNYLTIKDVAKKLSISERTAWTLVHDRIHPLPTFRIGRKIVRVKESELHEWMDKHFRMDPQQIDTIVDEVIDSLGL' A
#
# COMPACT_ATOMS: atom_id res chain seq x y z
N MET A 1 9.06 -20.73 -5.91
CA MET A 1 8.60 -19.33 -5.88
C MET A 1 8.52 -18.95 -4.40
N ASN A 2 9.36 -18.04 -3.93
CA ASN A 2 9.32 -17.63 -2.52
C ASN A 2 8.15 -16.66 -2.36
N ASP A 3 7.07 -17.10 -1.71
CA ASP A 3 6.01 -16.21 -1.25
C ASP A 3 6.58 -15.27 -0.19
N ASN A 4 7.08 -14.12 -0.64
CA ASN A 4 7.62 -13.10 0.24
C ASN A 4 6.47 -12.32 0.88
N TYR A 5 6.49 -12.25 2.20
CA TYR A 5 5.44 -11.60 2.99
C TYR A 5 5.89 -10.23 3.47
N LEU A 6 5.28 -9.20 2.90
CA LEU A 6 5.57 -7.81 3.17
C LEU A 6 4.80 -7.32 4.40
N THR A 7 5.43 -6.49 5.23
CA THR A 7 4.71 -5.70 6.23
C THR A 7 4.00 -4.51 5.56
N ILE A 8 3.05 -3.88 6.25
CA ILE A 8 2.47 -2.60 5.79
C ILE A 8 3.53 -1.54 5.53
N LYS A 9 4.61 -1.53 6.32
CA LYS A 9 5.75 -0.64 6.10
C LYS A 9 6.50 -0.93 4.80
N ASP A 10 6.69 -2.21 4.46
CA ASP A 10 7.34 -2.60 3.20
C ASP A 10 6.44 -2.31 2.00
N VAL A 11 5.12 -2.49 2.15
CA VAL A 11 4.10 -2.11 1.16
C VAL A 11 4.13 -0.60 0.92
N ALA A 12 4.13 0.19 1.99
CA ALA A 12 4.21 1.65 1.91
C ALA A 12 5.47 2.09 1.15
N LYS A 13 6.62 1.49 1.45
CA LYS A 13 7.88 1.73 0.72
C LYS A 13 7.81 1.33 -0.76
N LYS A 14 7.23 0.17 -1.08
CA LYS A 14 7.11 -0.31 -2.47
C LYS A 14 6.19 0.56 -3.31
N LEU A 15 5.12 1.08 -2.69
CA LEU A 15 4.17 1.97 -3.32
C LEU A 15 4.60 3.45 -3.26
N SER A 16 5.73 3.77 -2.61
CA SER A 16 6.19 5.14 -2.34
C SER A 16 5.11 6.02 -1.67
N ILE A 17 4.32 5.44 -0.76
CA ILE A 17 3.28 6.13 0.01
C ILE A 17 3.59 6.13 1.51
N SER A 18 2.86 6.94 2.27
CA SER A 18 2.95 6.91 3.73
C SER A 18 2.38 5.62 4.32
N GLU A 19 2.90 5.17 5.47
CA GLU A 19 2.34 4.01 6.20
C GLU A 19 0.85 4.23 6.55
N ARG A 20 0.47 5.49 6.83
CA ARG A 20 -0.93 5.87 7.08
C ARG A 20 -1.80 5.63 5.85
N THR A 21 -1.35 6.06 4.67
CA THR A 21 -2.05 5.82 3.41
C THR A 21 -2.17 4.33 3.13
N ALA A 22 -1.09 3.56 3.35
CA ALA A 22 -1.13 2.11 3.22
C ALA A 22 -2.17 1.47 4.16
N TRP A 23 -2.27 1.94 5.42
CA TRP A 23 -3.34 1.54 6.35
C TRP A 23 -4.73 1.94 5.88
N THR A 24 -4.91 3.12 5.29
CA THR A 24 -6.18 3.51 4.67
C THR A 24 -6.57 2.56 3.55
N LEU A 25 -5.62 2.16 2.69
CA LEU A 25 -5.86 1.17 1.62
C LEU A 25 -6.22 -0.22 2.16
N VAL A 26 -5.68 -0.62 3.31
CA VAL A 26 -6.10 -1.87 3.97
C VAL A 26 -7.58 -1.83 4.38
N HIS A 27 -8.07 -0.66 4.77
CA HIS A 27 -9.44 -0.45 5.23
C HIS A 27 -10.37 0.13 4.15
N ASP A 28 -9.90 0.25 2.91
CA ASP A 28 -10.70 0.80 1.82
C ASP A 28 -11.89 -0.11 1.51
N ARG A 29 -13.04 0.50 1.25
CA ARG A 29 -14.29 -0.19 0.92
C ARG A 29 -14.40 -0.52 -0.55
N ILE A 30 -13.67 0.19 -1.40
CA ILE A 30 -13.77 0.08 -2.86
C ILE A 30 -12.73 -0.94 -3.35
N HIS A 31 -11.46 -0.74 -3.01
CA HIS A 31 -10.36 -1.60 -3.44
C HIS A 31 -9.42 -1.93 -2.27
N PRO A 32 -9.85 -2.77 -1.31
CA PRO A 32 -9.03 -3.12 -0.16
C PRO A 32 -7.73 -3.81 -0.59
N LEU A 33 -6.64 -3.44 0.06
CA LEU A 33 -5.33 -4.05 -0.15
C LEU A 33 -5.34 -5.51 0.35
N PRO A 34 -4.79 -6.49 -0.41
CA PRO A 34 -4.86 -7.92 -0.09
C PRO A 34 -3.98 -8.25 1.12
N THR A 35 -4.56 -8.07 2.31
CA THR A 35 -3.87 -8.26 3.57
C THR A 35 -4.41 -9.49 4.28
N PHE A 36 -3.52 -10.20 4.96
CA PHE A 36 -3.88 -11.30 5.83
C PHE A 36 -3.30 -11.07 7.23
N ARG A 37 -4.05 -11.51 8.24
CA ARG A 37 -3.68 -11.36 9.65
C ARG A 37 -3.09 -12.65 10.16
N ILE A 38 -1.85 -12.60 10.65
CA ILE A 38 -1.25 -13.70 11.41
C ILE A 38 -1.55 -13.45 12.89
N GLY A 39 -2.50 -14.22 13.43
CA GLY A 39 -3.03 -14.04 14.78
C GLY A 39 -3.89 -12.77 14.92
N ARG A 40 -3.75 -12.05 16.04
CA ARG A 40 -4.58 -10.86 16.34
C ARG A 40 -3.98 -9.51 15.92
N LYS A 41 -2.69 -9.44 15.59
CA LYS A 41 -1.98 -8.14 15.44
C LYS A 41 -1.18 -7.97 14.16
N ILE A 42 -0.68 -9.02 13.53
CA ILE A 42 0.30 -8.88 12.45
C ILE A 42 -0.44 -8.86 11.12
N VAL A 43 -0.49 -7.69 10.48
CA VAL A 43 -0.99 -7.53 9.11
C VAL A 43 0.18 -7.73 8.15
N ARG A 44 0.02 -8.66 7.21
CA ARG A 44 0.98 -8.98 6.16
C ARG A 44 0.29 -8.98 4.80
N VAL A 45 1.09 -8.80 3.76
CA VAL A 45 0.65 -8.74 2.38
C VAL A 45 1.56 -9.66 1.58
N LYS A 46 1.00 -10.54 0.75
CA LYS A 46 1.83 -11.32 -0.17
C LYS A 46 2.34 -10.43 -1.27
N GLU A 47 3.62 -10.50 -1.58
CA GLU A 47 4.22 -9.69 -2.63
C GLU A 47 3.60 -9.96 -4.01
N SER A 48 3.21 -11.21 -4.28
CA SER A 48 2.49 -11.61 -5.50
C SER A 48 1.11 -10.96 -5.58
N GLU A 49 0.32 -11.04 -4.51
CA GLU A 49 -1.02 -10.42 -4.46
C GLU A 49 -0.93 -8.89 -4.52
N LEU A 50 0.09 -8.28 -3.92
CA LEU A 50 0.34 -6.84 -4.05
C LEU A 50 0.60 -6.46 -5.51
N HIS A 51 1.41 -7.23 -6.23
CA HIS A 51 1.66 -6.98 -7.66
C HIS A 51 0.39 -7.10 -8.49
N GLU A 52 -0.42 -8.13 -8.27
CA GLU A 52 -1.69 -8.29 -8.98
C GLU A 52 -2.67 -7.16 -8.65
N TRP A 53 -2.72 -6.73 -7.39
CA TRP A 53 -3.54 -5.60 -6.97
C TRP A 53 -3.07 -4.30 -7.61
N MET A 54 -1.75 -4.06 -7.66
CA MET A 54 -1.18 -2.89 -8.37
C MET A 54 -1.53 -2.92 -9.87
N ASP A 55 -1.42 -4.07 -10.52
CA ASP A 55 -1.72 -4.21 -11.93
C ASP A 55 -3.21 -3.90 -12.23
N LYS A 56 -4.10 -4.31 -11.33
CA LYS A 56 -5.55 -4.10 -11.45
C LYS A 56 -6.01 -2.68 -11.08
N HIS A 57 -5.41 -2.08 -10.06
CA HIS A 57 -5.92 -0.86 -9.43
C HIS A 57 -4.98 0.35 -9.58
N PHE A 58 -3.67 0.14 -9.57
CA PHE A 58 -2.68 1.23 -9.61
C PHE A 58 -2.35 1.66 -11.04
N ARG A 59 -2.42 0.76 -12.02
CA ARG A 59 -2.23 1.11 -13.44
C ARG A 59 -3.39 1.90 -14.06
N MET A 60 -4.55 1.97 -13.40
CA MET A 60 -5.72 2.66 -13.93
C MET A 60 -5.73 4.17 -13.66
N ASP A 61 -4.97 4.68 -12.67
CA ASP A 61 -5.00 6.11 -12.33
C ASP A 61 -3.58 6.69 -12.10
N PRO A 62 -2.89 7.12 -13.18
CA PRO A 62 -1.61 7.81 -13.09
C PRO A 62 -1.66 9.13 -12.29
N GLN A 63 -2.85 9.74 -12.17
CA GLN A 63 -3.01 11.07 -11.56
C GLN A 63 -3.14 11.05 -10.03
N GLN A 64 -3.53 9.93 -9.42
CA GLN A 64 -3.69 9.88 -7.96
C GLN A 64 -2.37 9.73 -7.19
N ILE A 65 -1.30 9.34 -7.86
CA ILE A 65 0.00 9.09 -7.21
C ILE A 65 0.72 10.42 -6.95
N ASP A 66 0.65 11.39 -7.87
CA ASP A 66 1.31 12.70 -7.72
C ASP A 66 0.68 13.53 -6.60
N THR A 67 -0.65 13.48 -6.41
CA THR A 67 -1.32 14.29 -5.38
C THR A 67 -0.95 13.88 -3.94
N ILE A 68 -0.60 12.62 -3.69
CA ILE A 68 -0.24 12.14 -2.35
C ILE A 68 1.21 12.50 -2.00
N VAL A 69 2.07 12.68 -3.01
CA VAL A 69 3.48 13.04 -2.80
C VAL A 69 3.61 14.50 -2.36
N ASP A 70 2.82 15.40 -2.95
CA ASP A 70 2.89 16.84 -2.63
C ASP A 70 2.40 17.18 -1.21
N GLU A 71 1.33 16.54 -0.71
CA GLU A 71 0.84 16.78 0.66
C GLU A 71 1.81 16.28 1.75
N VAL A 72 2.60 15.26 1.47
CA VAL A 72 3.56 14.69 2.45
C VAL A 72 4.86 15.49 2.50
N ILE A 73 5.29 16.06 1.38
CA ILE A 73 6.48 16.92 1.34
C ILE A 73 6.20 18.25 2.07
N ASP A 74 5.02 18.83 1.89
CA ASP A 74 4.64 20.10 2.54
C ASP A 74 4.46 19.94 4.06
N SER A 75 4.00 18.78 4.54
CA SER A 75 3.89 18.48 5.98
C SER A 75 5.23 18.14 6.66
N LEU A 76 6.31 17.92 5.89
CA LEU A 76 7.65 17.63 6.41
C LEU A 76 8.57 18.86 6.45
N GLY A 77 8.12 20.02 5.97
CA GLY A 77 8.79 21.31 6.17
C GLY A 77 10.24 21.34 5.66
N LEU A 78 10.47 20.86 4.43
CA LEU A 78 11.70 21.12 3.68
C LEU A 78 11.58 22.41 2.86
#